data_AF-A0A1J3EMW7-F1
#
_entry.id   AF-A0A1J3EMW7-F1
#
_cell.length_a   1.000
_cell.length_b   1.000
_cell.length_c   1.000
_cell.angle_alpha   90.00
_cell.angle_beta   90.00
_cell.angle_gamma   90.00
#
_symmetry.space_group_name_H-M   'P 1'
#
loop_
_entity.id
_entity.type
_entity.pdbx_description
1 polymer ?
#
loop_
_entity_poly.entity_id
_entity_poly.type
_entity_poly.pdbx_seq_one_letter_code
_entity_poly.pdbx_strand_id
1 'polypeptide(L)' 'RMSMRDKNVKKEPGISWFEHKGEVHRFKMGDRSQSKSKEIYSYLKELTLEMKLKGYKPDTASVLHDMDEEEKESDLV' A
#
# COMPACT_ATOMS: atom_id res chain seq x y z
N ARG A 1 16.94 -11.13 -9.19
CA ARG A 1 16.86 -9.68 -8.85
C ARG A 1 18.02 -8.85 -9.44
N MET A 2 19.25 -9.36 -9.53
CA MET A 2 20.42 -8.62 -10.04
C MET A 2 20.31 -8.20 -11.52
N SER A 3 19.93 -9.12 -12.42
CA SER A 3 19.80 -8.83 -13.85
C SER A 3 18.90 -7.63 -14.21
N MET A 4 17.85 -7.33 -13.42
CA MET A 4 16.95 -6.20 -13.70
C MET A 4 17.56 -4.88 -13.23
N ARG A 5 18.37 -4.92 -12.17
CA ARG A 5 19.11 -3.79 -11.61
C ARG A 5 20.29 -3.43 -12.53
N ASP A 6 20.99 -4.45 -13.05
CA ASP A 6 22.09 -4.28 -14.00
C ASP A 6 21.62 -3.72 -15.36
N LYS A 7 20.36 -4.02 -15.74
CA LYS A 7 19.69 -3.48 -16.93
C LYS A 7 18.99 -2.14 -16.70
N ASN A 8 19.10 -1.54 -15.50
CA ASN A 8 18.44 -0.29 -15.13
C ASN A 8 16.93 -0.26 -15.43
N VAL A 9 16.25 -1.41 -15.34
CA VAL A 9 14.81 -1.49 -15.60
C VAL A 9 14.06 -0.87 -14.42
N LYS A 10 13.57 0.36 -14.60
CA LYS A 10 12.69 1.04 -13.64
C LYS A 10 11.26 0.56 -13.86
N LYS A 11 10.61 0.11 -12.78
CA LYS A 11 9.16 -0.10 -12.80
C LYS A 11 8.51 1.26 -12.61
N GLU A 12 7.63 1.63 -13.54
CA GLU A 12 6.79 2.81 -13.35
C GLU A 12 5.85 2.55 -12.15
N PRO A 13 5.75 3.50 -11.21
CA PRO A 13 4.89 3.34 -10.05
C PRO A 13 3.42 3.38 -10.45
N GLY A 14 2.59 2.58 -9.78
CA GLY A 14 1.14 2.66 -9.94
C GLY A 14 0.62 4.02 -9.48
N ILE A 15 -0.29 4.61 -10.25
CA ILE A 15 -0.97 5.87 -9.91
C ILE A 15 -2.47 5.61 -9.95
N SER A 16 -3.16 5.94 -8.86
CA SER A 16 -4.62 5.97 -8.79
C SER A 16 -5.09 7.39 -8.48
N TRP A 17 -6.35 7.69 -8.73
CA TRP A 17 -6.94 8.96 -8.37
C TRP A 17 -8.45 8.83 -8.15
N PHE A 18 -9.01 9.77 -7.40
CA PHE A 18 -10.45 9.94 -7.30
C PHE A 18 -10.81 11.41 -7.30
N GLU A 19 -12.07 11.70 -7.63
CA GLU A 19 -12.61 13.07 -7.64
C GLU A 19 -13.65 13.22 -6.54
N HIS A 20 -13.53 14.29 -5.76
CA HIS A 20 -14.51 14.65 -4.75
C HIS A 20 -14.72 16.16 -4.74
N LYS A 21 -15.98 16.61 -4.90
CA LYS A 21 -16.35 18.04 -4.90
C LYS A 21 -15.55 18.89 -5.92
N GLY A 22 -15.20 18.30 -7.07
CA GLY A 22 -14.41 18.96 -8.12
C GLY A 22 -12.91 19.02 -7.84
N GLU A 23 -12.43 18.41 -6.74
CA GLU A 23 -11.00 18.24 -6.45
C GLU A 23 -10.55 16.83 -6.85
N VAL A 24 -9.48 16.74 -7.64
CA VAL A 24 -8.86 15.46 -8.02
C VAL A 24 -7.73 15.13 -7.05
N HIS A 25 -7.90 14.05 -6.31
CA HIS A 25 -6.91 13.50 -5.39
C HIS A 25 -6.17 12.35 -6.06
N ARG A 26 -4.85 12.48 -6.22
CA ARG A 26 -3.99 11.45 -6.82
C ARG A 26 -3.21 10.71 -5.75
N PHE A 27 -3.07 9.40 -5.88
CA PHE A 27 -2.22 8.56 -5.06
C PHE A 27 -1.19 7.89 -5.96
N LYS A 28 0.06 7.91 -5.52
CA LYS A 28 1.15 7.23 -6.20
C LYS A 28 1.71 6.18 -5.25
N MET A 29 1.91 4.97 -5.77
CA MET A 29 2.45 3.87 -5.00
C MET A 29 3.80 4.27 -4.37
N GLY A 30 3.89 4.14 -3.04
CA GLY A 30 5.09 4.52 -2.27
C GLY A 30 5.27 6.03 -2.02
N ASP A 31 4.36 6.87 -2.50
CA ASP A 31 4.42 8.31 -2.28
C ASP A 31 3.77 8.69 -0.94
N ARG A 32 4.60 9.19 -0.02
CA ARG A 32 4.18 9.70 1.30
C ARG A 32 4.29 11.23 1.41
N SER A 33 4.57 11.92 0.30
CA SER A 33 4.84 13.38 0.29
C SER A 33 3.59 14.25 0.45
N GLN A 34 2.39 13.69 0.36
CA GLN A 34 1.14 14.44 0.56
C GLN A 34 0.90 14.75 2.03
N SER A 35 0.43 15.97 2.32
CA SER A 35 0.11 16.43 3.68
C SER A 35 -0.91 15.54 4.40
N LYS A 36 -1.86 14.96 3.66
CA LYS A 36 -2.90 14.06 4.20
C LYS A 36 -2.48 12.60 4.27
N SER A 37 -1.30 12.23 3.77
CA SER A 37 -0.86 10.83 3.71
C SER A 37 -0.88 10.18 5.10
N LYS A 38 -0.35 10.88 6.11
CA LYS A 38 -0.32 10.41 7.50
C LYS A 38 -1.71 10.11 8.05
N GLU A 39 -2.68 11.01 7.82
CA GLU A 39 -4.07 10.83 8.28
C GLU A 39 -4.72 9.62 7.60
N ILE A 40 -4.51 9.47 6.29
CA ILE A 40 -5.07 8.35 5.51
C ILE A 40 -4.50 7.02 6.00
N TYR A 41 -3.18 6.90 6.17
CA TYR A 41 -2.58 5.65 6.66
C TYR A 41 -2.97 5.33 8.11
N SER A 42 -3.12 6.34 8.98
CA SER A 42 -3.65 6.14 10.33
C SER A 42 -5.07 5.58 10.29
N TYR A 43 -5.95 6.16 9.47
CA TYR A 43 -7.32 5.69 9.31
C TYR A 43 -7.37 4.27 8.73
N LEU A 44 -6.55 3.97 7.72
CA LEU A 44 -6.46 2.61 7.14
C LEU A 44 -6.00 1.59 8.19
N LYS A 45 -5.08 1.96 9.08
CA LYS A 45 -4.64 1.09 10.17
C LYS A 45 -5.78 0.81 11.16
N GLU A 46 -6.52 1.83 11.56
CA GLU A 46 -7.68 1.69 12.45
C GLU A 46 -8.77 0.82 11.82
N LEU A 47 -9.10 1.07 10.54
CA LEU A 47 -10.07 0.28 9.79
C LEU A 47 -9.64 -1.19 9.68
N THR A 48 -8.36 -1.45 9.40
CA THR A 48 -7.82 -2.81 9.31
C THR A 48 -7.94 -3.54 10.65
N LEU A 49 -7.67 -2.85 11.77
CA LEU A 49 -7.86 -3.42 13.11
C LEU A 49 -9.33 -3.76 13.37
N GLU A 50 -10.26 -2.87 13.04
CA GLU A 50 -11.70 -3.12 13.21
C GLU A 50 -12.17 -4.30 12.35
N MET A 51 -11.72 -4.36 11.09
CA MET A 51 -12.03 -5.47 10.19
C MET A 51 -11.52 -6.80 10.76
N LYS A 52 -10.29 -6.84 11.27
CA LYS A 52 -9.72 -8.04 11.91
C LYS A 52 -10.54 -8.48 13.13
N LEU A 53 -10.99 -7.54 13.97
CA LEU A 53 -11.87 -7.86 15.10
C LEU A 53 -13.21 -8.48 14.65
N LYS A 54 -13.70 -8.11 13.47
CA LYS A 54 -14.90 -8.70 12.85
C LYS A 54 -14.63 -10.01 12.09
N GLY A 55 -13.40 -10.53 12.15
CA GLY A 55 -13.02 -11.81 11.54
C GLY A 55 -12.42 -11.72 10.14
N TYR A 56 -12.12 -10.51 9.64
CA TYR A 56 -11.34 -10.35 8.41
C TYR A 56 -9.95 -10.95 8.58
N LYS A 57 -9.55 -11.81 7.65
CA LYS A 57 -8.20 -12.35 7.54
C LYS A 57 -7.58 -11.82 6.25
N PRO A 58 -6.50 -11.03 6.32
CA PRO A 58 -5.82 -10.56 5.13
C PRO A 58 -5.23 -11.74 4.34
N ASP A 59 -5.37 -11.69 3.01
CA ASP A 59 -4.78 -12.68 2.12
C ASP A 59 -3.30 -12.35 1.88
N THR A 60 -2.42 -13.09 2.57
CA THR A 60 -0.97 -12.93 2.48
C THR A 60 -0.33 -13.84 1.40
N ALA A 61 -1.13 -14.62 0.66
CA ALA A 61 -0.61 -15.58 -0.34
C ALA A 61 0.07 -14.89 -1.53
N SER A 62 -0.22 -13.60 -1.76
CA SER A 62 0.40 -12.81 -2.82
C SER A 62 1.80 -12.27 -2.47
N VAL A 63 2.19 -12.29 -1.19
CA VAL A 63 3.52 -11.86 -0.74
C VAL A 63 4.48 -13.03 -0.84
N LEU A 64 5.09 -13.18 -2.03
CA LEU A 64 6.04 -14.24 -2.36
C LEU A 64 7.42 -14.10 -1.68
N HIS A 65 7.60 -13.10 -0.83
CA HIS A 65 8.84 -12.89 -0.10
C HIS A 65 8.77 -13.63 1.24
N ASP A 66 9.88 -14.28 1.62
CA ASP A 66 9.98 -14.99 2.90
C ASP A 66 10.13 -13.96 4.02
N MET A 67 8.98 -13.49 4.50
CA MET A 67 8.77 -12.47 5.51
C MET A 67 7.81 -13.04 6.56
N ASP A 68 7.86 -12.54 7.80
CA ASP A 68 6.90 -12.95 8.81
C ASP A 68 5.47 -12.48 8.47
N GLU A 69 4.46 -13.05 9.12
CA GLU A 69 3.06 -12.73 8.79
C GLU A 69 2.71 -11.25 9.04
N GLU A 70 3.31 -10.62 10.05
CA GLU A 70 3.08 -9.21 10.38
C GLU A 70 3.68 -8.29 9.29
N GLU A 71 4.87 -8.63 8.79
CA GLU A 71 5.57 -7.92 7.74
C GLU A 71 4.87 -8.13 6.38
N LYS A 72 4.37 -9.34 6.09
CA LYS A 72 3.53 -9.60 4.91
C LYS A 72 2.23 -8.81 4.92
N GLU A 73 1.57 -8.70 6.08
CA GLU A 73 0.38 -7.86 6.22
C GLU A 73 0.71 -6.37 6.05
N SER A 74 1.89 -5.93 6.51
CA SER A 74 2.33 -4.54 6.34
C SER A 74 2.57 -4.18 4.87
N ASP A 75 3.02 -5.13 4.05
CA ASP A 75 3.20 -4.96 2.60
C ASP A 75 1.87 -4.87 1.82
N LEU A 76 0.74 -5.22 2.45
CA LEU A 76 -0.60 -5.08 1.86
C LEU A 76 -1.19 -3.66 2.02
N VAL A 77 -0.59 -2.80 2.88
CA VAL A 77 -1.15 -1.50 3.30
C VAL A 77 -0.31 -0.30 2.85
#